data_AF-A0A8T6HXQ6-F1
#
_entry.id   AF-A0A8T6HXQ6-F1
#
_cell.length_a   1.000
_cell.length_b   1.000
_cell.length_c   1.000
_cell.angle_alpha   90.00
_cell.angle_beta   90.00
_cell.angle_gamma   90.00
#
_symmetry.space_group_name_H-M   'P 1'
#
loop_
_entity.id
_entity.type
_entity.pdbx_description
1 polymer ?
#
loop_
_entity_poly.entity_id
_entity_poly.type
_entity_poly.pdbx_seq_one_letter_code
_entity_poly.pdbx_strand_id
1 'polypeptide(L)'
;MGRKIDVAAFSKAGMTQPDPLTDGYDKVREYIRHQDLLEARPKVRRCRACEKPFEPRRRDHHFCTKSCCHAFHGALRKLRRAGEIE
;
A
#
# COMPACT_ATOMS: atom_id res chain seq x y z
N MET A 1 -13.35 -17.90 -12.16
CA MET A 1 -12.31 -17.29 -13.02
C MET A 1 -10.97 -17.37 -12.30
N GLY A 2 -10.15 -18.39 -12.61
CA GLY A 2 -8.84 -18.57 -11.96
C GLY A 2 -7.79 -17.61 -12.55
N ARG A 3 -6.96 -17.00 -11.70
CA ARG A 3 -5.83 -16.16 -12.15
C ARG A 3 -4.76 -17.08 -12.74
N LYS A 4 -4.41 -16.87 -14.01
CA LYS A 4 -3.31 -17.59 -14.66
C LYS A 4 -2.00 -17.08 -14.07
N ILE A 5 -1.21 -17.99 -13.49
CA ILE A 5 0.11 -17.68 -12.95
C ILE A 5 1.04 -17.43 -14.14
N ASP A 6 1.73 -16.29 -14.14
CA ASP A 6 2.67 -15.91 -15.19
C ASP A 6 4.00 -16.67 -14.99
N VAL A 7 4.17 -17.73 -15.77
CA VAL A 7 5.30 -18.67 -15.68
C VAL A 7 6.65 -17.98 -15.95
N ALA A 8 6.66 -16.87 -16.70
CA ALA A 8 7.89 -16.16 -17.04
C ALA A 8 8.56 -15.46 -15.84
N ALA A 9 7.80 -15.16 -14.78
CA ALA A 9 8.32 -14.54 -13.58
C ALA A 9 9.21 -15.49 -12.75
N PHE A 10 8.97 -16.81 -12.82
CA PHE A 10 9.71 -17.81 -12.06
C PHE A 10 11.14 -18.02 -12.61
N SER A 11 11.30 -18.08 -13.94
CA SER A 11 12.61 -18.30 -14.56
C SER A 11 13.60 -17.15 -14.34
N LYS A 12 13.11 -15.91 -14.19
CA LYS A 12 13.98 -14.74 -13.89
C LYS A 12 14.60 -14.76 -12.49
N ALA A 13 14.01 -15.51 -11.56
CA ALA A 13 14.50 -15.61 -10.19
C ALA A 13 15.48 -16.77 -9.96
N GLY A 14 15.88 -17.50 -11.01
CA GLY A 14 16.79 -18.64 -10.90
C GLY A 14 16.19 -19.86 -10.20
N MET A 15 14.86 -19.95 -10.12
CA MET A 15 14.15 -21.07 -9.50
C MET A 15 13.62 -22.03 -10.56
N THR A 16 14.04 -23.29 -10.49
CA THR A 16 13.58 -24.37 -11.36
C THR A 16 12.07 -24.54 -11.21
N GLN A 17 11.38 -24.74 -12.34
CA GLN A 17 9.94 -24.98 -12.39
C GLN A 17 9.59 -26.14 -11.42
N PRO A 18 8.70 -25.94 -10.45
CA PRO A 18 8.38 -27.00 -9.49
C PRO A 18 7.62 -28.11 -10.22
N ASP A 19 8.14 -29.34 -10.13
CA ASP A 19 7.43 -30.55 -10.52
C ASP A 19 6.09 -30.59 -9.75
N PRO A 20 4.94 -30.76 -10.42
CA PRO A 20 3.62 -30.55 -9.82
C PRO A 20 3.23 -31.61 -8.75
N LEU A 21 4.08 -32.60 -8.49
CA LEU A 21 3.72 -33.80 -7.74
C LEU A 21 4.47 -34.04 -6.42
N THR A 22 5.51 -33.27 -6.05
CA THR A 22 6.33 -33.72 -4.91
C THR A 22 6.73 -32.72 -3.83
N ASP A 23 6.55 -31.40 -3.97
CA ASP A 23 6.79 -30.46 -2.85
C ASP A 23 6.33 -29.01 -3.16
N GLY A 24 5.57 -28.82 -4.24
CA GLY A 24 5.45 -27.52 -4.92
C GLY A 24 4.46 -26.52 -4.31
N TYR A 25 3.62 -26.93 -3.35
CA TYR A 25 2.59 -26.06 -2.79
C TYR A 25 3.00 -25.34 -1.50
N ASP A 26 3.96 -25.86 -0.74
CA ASP A 26 4.38 -25.21 0.50
C ASP A 26 5.14 -23.92 0.22
N LYS A 27 6.06 -23.92 -0.77
CA LYS A 27 6.73 -22.69 -1.22
C LYS A 27 5.75 -21.66 -1.79
N VAL A 28 4.71 -22.12 -2.50
CA VAL A 28 3.65 -21.24 -3.00
C VAL A 28 2.79 -20.69 -1.84
N ARG A 29 2.44 -21.51 -0.86
CA ARG A 29 1.72 -21.09 0.36
C ARG A 29 2.54 -20.15 1.23
N GLU A 30 3.85 -20.37 1.36
CA GLU A 30 4.76 -19.46 2.05
C GLU A 30 4.89 -18.14 1.31
N TYR A 31 4.98 -18.15 -0.01
CA TYR A 31 5.00 -16.94 -0.82
C TYR A 31 3.71 -16.12 -0.68
N ILE A 32 2.55 -16.77 -0.73
CA ILE A 32 1.24 -16.11 -0.51
C ILE A 32 1.18 -15.55 0.91
N ARG A 33 1.54 -16.32 1.94
CA ARG A 33 1.59 -15.84 3.33
C ARG A 33 2.53 -14.66 3.49
N HIS A 34 3.70 -14.68 2.85
CA HIS A 34 4.66 -13.58 2.92
C HIS A 34 4.16 -12.32 2.21
N GLN A 35 3.49 -12.47 1.05
CA GLN A 35 2.80 -11.36 0.36
C GLN A 35 1.68 -10.77 1.23
N ASP A 36 0.83 -11.62 1.83
CA ASP A 36 -0.24 -11.18 2.73
C ASP A 36 0.34 -10.44 3.95
N LEU A 37 1.45 -10.92 4.52
CA LEU A 37 2.14 -10.23 5.63
C LEU A 37 2.74 -8.88 5.21
N LEU A 38 3.27 -8.78 3.98
CA LEU A 38 3.76 -7.51 3.43
C LEU A 38 2.62 -6.53 3.14
N GLU A 39 1.47 -7.01 2.66
CA GLU A 39 0.26 -6.19 2.49
C GLU A 39 -0.38 -5.80 3.83
N ALA A 40 -0.26 -6.66 4.85
CA ALA A 40 -0.73 -6.43 6.21
C ALA A 40 0.19 -5.50 7.01
N ARG A 41 1.38 -5.12 6.50
CA ARG A 41 2.20 -4.11 7.16
C ARG A 41 1.41 -2.81 7.22
N PRO A 42 1.27 -2.20 8.41
CA PRO A 42 0.64 -0.90 8.52
C PRO A 42 1.43 0.08 7.65
N LYS A 43 0.80 0.57 6.59
CA LYS A 43 1.41 1.58 5.73
C LYS A 43 1.49 2.88 6.52
N VAL A 44 2.56 3.06 7.29
CA VAL A 44 2.83 4.32 7.98
C VAL A 44 2.91 5.41 6.93
N ARG A 45 2.00 6.38 7.01
CA ARG A 45 1.93 7.55 6.13
C ARG A 45 2.29 8.80 6.91
N ARG A 46 2.70 9.86 6.22
CA ARG A 46 2.87 11.19 6.83
C ARG A 46 1.61 12.01 6.62
N CYS A 47 1.15 12.70 7.67
CA CYS A 47 -0.02 13.57 7.57
C CYS A 47 0.29 14.79 6.69
N ARG A 48 -0.58 15.12 5.73
CA ARG A 48 -0.39 16.30 4.87
C ARG A 48 -0.42 17.65 5.60
N ALA A 49 -1.01 17.72 6.79
CA ALA A 49 -1.15 18.97 7.54
C ALA A 49 -0.01 19.21 8.54
N CYS A 50 0.48 18.16 9.21
CA CYS A 50 1.45 18.28 10.31
C CYS A 50 2.69 17.40 10.13
N GLU A 51 2.80 16.68 9.01
CA GLU A 51 3.93 15.83 8.60
C GLU A 51 4.30 14.68 9.55
N LYS A 52 3.55 14.52 10.64
CA LYS A 52 3.72 13.43 11.59
C LYS A 52 3.38 12.08 10.96
N PRO A 53 4.17 11.03 11.25
CA PRO A 53 3.83 9.67 10.85
C PRO A 53 2.54 9.22 11.56
N PHE A 54 1.67 8.53 10.84
CA PHE A 54 0.45 7.95 11.37
C PHE A 54 0.07 6.68 10.60
N GLU A 55 -0.70 5.82 11.26
CA GLU A 55 -1.25 4.62 10.66
C GLU A 55 -2.67 4.89 10.12
N PRO A 56 -2.87 4.89 8.79
CA PRO A 56 -4.15 5.21 8.21
C PRO A 56 -5.11 4.02 8.38
N ARG A 57 -6.28 4.25 8.97
CA ARG A 57 -7.35 3.24 9.08
C ARG A 57 -7.90 2.75 7.73
N ARG A 58 -7.71 3.54 6.67
CA ARG A 58 -8.13 3.24 5.28
C ARG A 58 -7.06 3.72 4.30
N ARG A 59 -6.93 3.07 3.13
CA ARG A 59 -5.89 3.37 2.13
C ARG A 59 -5.89 4.83 1.63
N ASP A 60 -7.03 5.50 1.70
CA ASP A 60 -7.29 6.87 1.22
C ASP A 60 -7.15 7.96 2.31
N HIS A 61 -6.83 7.59 3.56
CA HIS A 61 -6.59 8.59 4.59
C HIS A 61 -5.23 9.29 4.42
N HIS A 62 -5.26 10.62 4.35
CA HIS A 62 -4.07 11.49 4.21
C HIS A 62 -3.79 12.34 5.46
N PHE A 63 -4.69 12.30 6.44
CA PHE A 63 -4.62 13.11 7.66
C PHE A 63 -4.69 12.21 8.89
N CYS A 64 -3.86 12.51 9.90
CA CYS A 64 -3.84 11.75 11.14
C CYS A 64 -5.07 12.02 12.03
N THR A 65 -5.68 13.19 11.91
CA THR A 65 -6.89 13.56 12.66
C THR A 65 -7.85 14.38 11.80
N LYS A 66 -9.12 14.41 12.19
CA LYS A 66 -10.15 15.27 11.59
C LYS A 66 -9.76 16.76 11.70
N SER A 67 -9.15 17.16 12.81
CA SER A 67 -8.66 18.53 13.02
C SER A 67 -7.58 18.92 12.01
N CYS A 68 -6.62 18.03 11.73
CA CYS A 68 -5.60 18.24 10.70
C CYS A 68 -6.21 18.42 9.31
N CYS A 69 -7.22 17.63 8.96
CA CYS A 69 -7.96 17.77 7.71
C CYS A 69 -8.62 19.16 7.60
N HIS A 70 -9.37 19.57 8.64
CA HIS A 70 -10.04 20.87 8.65
C HIS A 70 -9.07 22.05 8.61
N ALA A 71 -7.94 21.97 9.33
CA ALA A 71 -6.92 23.02 9.33
C ALA A 71 -6.30 23.17 7.93
N PHE A 72 -5.95 22.06 7.27
CA PHE A 72 -5.38 22.07 5.93
C PHE A 72 -6.36 22.65 4.89
N HIS A 73 -7.60 22.17 4.85
CA HIS A 73 -8.62 22.73 3.95
C HIS A 73 -9.01 24.16 4.31
N GLY A 74 -8.94 24.54 5.58
CA GLY A 74 -9.10 25.92 6.04
C GLY A 74 -8.02 26.84 5.46
N ALA A 75 -6.75 26.43 5.54
CA ALA A 75 -5.63 27.15 4.95
C ALA A 75 -5.78 27.27 3.43
N LEU A 76 -6.06 26.17 2.72
CA LEU A 76 -6.30 26.20 1.26
C LEU A 76 -7.41 27.17 0.86
N ARG A 77 -8.52 27.21 1.61
CA ARG A 77 -9.61 28.17 1.32
C ARG A 77 -9.18 29.63 1.51
N LYS A 78 -8.30 29.91 2.48
CA LYS A 78 -7.75 31.26 2.68
C LYS A 78 -6.85 31.65 1.51
N LEU A 79 -5.93 30.78 1.10
CA LEU A 79 -5.03 31.01 -0.04
C LEU A 79 -5.83 31.25 -1.34
N ARG A 80 -6.86 30.42 -1.59
CA ARG A 80 -7.73 30.60 -2.78
C ARG A 80 -8.50 31.92 -2.74
N ARG A 81 -8.98 32.35 -1.56
CA ARG A 81 -9.63 33.66 -1.39
C ARG A 81 -8.67 34.82 -1.56
N ALA A 82 -7.41 34.65 -1.19
CA ALA A 82 -6.36 35.63 -1.40
C ALA A 82 -5.88 35.68 -2.86
N GLY A 83 -6.32 34.77 -3.72
CA GLY A 83 -5.87 34.67 -5.11
C GLY A 83 -4.46 34.11 -5.26
N GLU A 84 -3.90 33.50 -4.20
CA GLU A 84 -2.54 32.93 -4.23
C GLU A 84 -2.50 31.55 -4.91
N ILE A 85 -3.65 30.90 -5.05
CA ILE A 85 -3.83 29.61 -5.73
C ILE A 85 -5.14 29.62 -6.53
N GLU A 86 -5.10 28.98 -7.71
CA GLU A 86 -6.22 28.86 -8.67
C GLU A 86 -7.39 27.98 -8.16
#